data_AF-A0A661GTX8-F1
#
_entry.id   AF-A0A661GTX8-F1
#
_cell.length_a   1.000
_cell.length_b   1.000
_cell.length_c   1.000
_cell.angle_alpha   90.00
_cell.angle_beta   90.00
_cell.angle_gamma   90.00
#
_symmetry.space_group_name_H-M   'P 1'
#
loop_
_entity.id
_entity.type
_entity.pdbx_description
1 polymer ?
#
loop_
_entity_poly.entity_id
_entity_poly.type
_entity_poly.pdbx_seq_one_letter_code
_entity_poly.pdbx_strand_id
1 'polypeptide(L)' 'MTRHVFTSKYLASQVAGSCRIEGIRVSAREERTICEVIDGQVDAKALRRKLVAQFRASNDSQLVS' A
#
# COMPACT_ATOMS: atom_id res chain seq x y z
N MET A 1 -20.20 -22.71 -8.76
CA MET A 1 -19.01 -21.83 -8.73
C MET A 1 -18.37 -21.96 -7.37
N THR A 2 -17.24 -22.65 -7.28
CA THR A 2 -16.47 -22.82 -6.04
C THR A 2 -15.87 -21.47 -5.65
N ARG A 3 -16.36 -20.88 -4.56
CA ARG A 3 -15.87 -19.60 -4.04
C ARG A 3 -14.55 -19.88 -3.32
N HIS A 4 -13.43 -19.72 -3.99
CA HIS A 4 -12.13 -19.81 -3.32
C HIS A 4 -12.01 -18.66 -2.32
N VAL A 5 -11.91 -19.01 -1.03
CA VAL A 5 -11.63 -18.04 0.03
C VAL A 5 -10.13 -17.87 0.09
N PHE A 6 -9.63 -16.78 -0.50
CA PHE A 6 -8.23 -16.41 -0.40
C PHE A 6 -7.96 -15.72 0.92
N THR A 7 -6.83 -16.02 1.55
CA THR A 7 -6.40 -15.32 2.76
C THR A 7 -5.89 -13.92 2.41
N SER A 8 -6.06 -12.96 3.30
CA SER A 8 -5.54 -11.59 3.12
C SER A 8 -4.03 -11.58 2.93
N LYS A 9 -3.31 -12.50 3.58
CA LYS A 9 -1.88 -12.73 3.37
C LYS A 9 -1.56 -13.11 1.93
N TYR A 10 -2.30 -14.06 1.35
CA TYR A 10 -2.11 -14.45 -0.04
C TYR A 10 -2.37 -13.28 -0.98
N LEU A 11 -3.49 -12.56 -0.80
CA LEU A 11 -3.84 -11.41 -1.63
C LEU A 11 -2.80 -10.28 -1.53
N ALA A 12 -2.29 -10.00 -0.32
CA ALA A 12 -1.23 -9.02 -0.12
C ALA A 12 0.06 -9.40 -0.85
N SER A 13 0.46 -10.68 -0.78
CA SER A 13 1.62 -11.18 -1.52
C SER A 13 1.44 -11.14 -3.03
N GLN A 14 0.23 -11.36 -3.56
CA GLN A 14 -0.05 -11.20 -4.99
C GLN A 14 0.09 -9.74 -5.44
N VAL A 15 -0.43 -8.79 -4.65
CA VAL A 15 -0.27 -7.35 -4.93
C VAL A 15 1.21 -6.96 -4.88
N ALA A 16 1.92 -7.31 -3.81
CA ALA A 16 3.36 -7.03 -3.70
C ALA A 16 4.17 -7.69 -4.83
N GLY A 17 3.80 -8.90 -5.24
CA GLY A 17 4.36 -9.60 -6.40
C GLY A 17 4.17 -8.82 -7.69
N SER A 18 2.95 -8.34 -7.97
CA SER A 18 2.68 -7.52 -9.17
C SER A 18 3.51 -6.22 -9.20
N CYS A 19 3.68 -5.55 -8.06
CA CYS A 19 4.54 -4.36 -7.98
C CYS A 19 6.00 -4.69 -8.31
N ARG A 20 6.53 -5.80 -7.80
CA ARG A 20 7.91 -6.23 -8.06
C ARG A 20 8.16 -6.58 -9.53
N ILE A 21 7.17 -7.18 -10.20
CA ILE A 21 7.23 -7.46 -11.65
C ILE A 21 7.38 -6.14 -12.43
N GLU A 22 6.67 -5.09 -12.01
CA GLU A 22 6.79 -3.73 -12.57
C GLU A 22 8.04 -2.97 -12.07
N GLY A 23 8.95 -3.63 -11.35
CA GLY A 23 10.17 -3.01 -10.82
C GLY A 23 9.97 -2.10 -9.59
N ILE A 24 8.76 -2.05 -9.03
CA ILE A 24 8.45 -1.30 -7.81
C ILE A 24 8.87 -2.12 -6.60
N ARG A 25 9.77 -1.58 -5.79
CA ARG A 25 10.19 -2.21 -4.53
C ARG A 25 9.06 -2.14 -3.52
N VAL A 26 8.73 -3.27 -2.92
CA VAL A 26 7.78 -3.40 -1.82
C VAL A 26 8.48 -4.05 -0.65
N SER A 27 8.65 -3.30 0.43
CA SER A 27 9.19 -3.75 1.71
C SER A 27 8.21 -4.64 2.47
N ALA A 28 8.70 -5.39 3.46
CA ALA A 28 7.86 -6.20 4.33
C ALA A 28 6.81 -5.37 5.10
N ARG A 29 7.15 -4.11 5.44
CA ARG A 29 6.21 -3.20 6.11
C ARG A 29 5.08 -2.75 5.19
N GLU A 30 5.39 -2.46 3.93
CA GLU A 30 4.38 -2.08 2.94
C GLU A 30 3.48 -3.28 2.59
N GLU A 31 4.05 -4.47 2.41
CA GLU A 31 3.27 -5.70 2.20
C GLU A 31 2.34 -6.01 3.39
N ARG A 32 2.81 -5.78 4.62
CA ARG A 32 1.96 -5.85 5.82
C ARG A 32 0.83 -4.80 5.77
N THR A 33 1.13 -3.57 5.37
CA THR A 33 0.13 -2.50 5.26
C THR A 33 -0.94 -2.85 4.23
N ILE A 34 -0.55 -3.49 3.11
CA ILE A 34 -1.49 -4.00 2.11
C ILE A 34 -2.41 -5.06 2.73
N CYS A 35 -1.87 -5.98 3.54
CA CYS A 35 -2.67 -6.97 4.27
C CYS A 35 -3.67 -6.31 5.22
N GLU A 36 -3.23 -5.33 6.02
CA GLU A 36 -4.07 -4.59 6.98
C GLU A 36 -5.19 -3.81 6.27
N VAL A 37 -4.95 -3.31 5.04
CA VAL A 37 -5.99 -2.71 4.20
C VAL A 37 -7.02 -3.75 3.74
N ILE A 38 -6.56 -4.93 3.28
CA ILE A 38 -7.44 -6.02 2.83
C ILE A 38 -8.30 -6.54 3.99
N ASP A 39 -7.73 -6.61 5.19
CA ASP A 39 -8.42 -6.98 6.43
C ASP A 39 -9.36 -5.88 6.95
N GLY A 40 -9.38 -4.68 6.34
CA GLY A 40 -10.22 -3.56 6.75
C GLY A 40 -9.74 -2.85 8.03
N GLN A 41 -8.54 -3.18 8.53
CA GLN A 41 -7.93 -2.54 9.70
C GLN A 41 -7.39 -1.15 9.36
N VAL A 42 -7.04 -0.92 8.09
CA VAL A 42 -6.57 0.35 7.56
C VAL A 42 -7.50 0.82 6.44
N ASP A 43 -8.06 2.01 6.59
CA ASP A 43 -8.81 2.65 5.51
C ASP A 43 -7.83 3.18 4.44
N ALA A 44 -7.85 2.54 3.26
CA ALA A 44 -6.96 2.89 2.15
C ALA A 44 -7.12 4.35 1.69
N LYS A 45 -8.35 4.88 1.75
CA LYS A 45 -8.65 6.26 1.29
C LYS A 45 -8.03 7.29 2.23
N ALA A 46 -8.13 7.09 3.53
CA ALA A 46 -7.52 7.92 4.56
C ALA A 46 -5.99 7.83 4.51
N LEU A 47 -5.43 6.62 4.38
CA LEU A 47 -3.99 6.43 4.24
C LEU A 47 -3.45 7.18 3.01
N ARG A 48 -4.11 7.06 1.85
CA ARG A 48 -3.73 7.78 0.63
C ARG A 48 -3.74 9.30 0.85
N ARG A 49 -4.79 9.85 1.48
CA ARG A 49 -4.87 11.29 1.78
C ARG A 49 -3.72 11.76 2.65
N LYS A 50 -3.37 10.97 3.68
CA LYS A 50 -2.24 11.27 4.57
C LYS A 50 -0.91 11.30 3.81
N LEU A 51 -0.64 10.30 2.97
CA LEU A 51 0.59 10.24 2.16
C LEU A 51 0.70 11.43 1.20
N VAL A 52 -0.39 11.76 0.49
CA VAL A 52 -0.43 12.92 -0.43
C VAL A 52 -0.12 14.23 0.32
N ALA A 53 -0.68 14.42 1.51
CA ALA A 53 -0.40 15.61 2.31
C ALA A 53 1.08 15.69 2.75
N GLN A 54 1.69 14.57 3.14
CA GLN A 54 3.10 14.50 3.51
C GLN A 54 4.03 14.84 2.34
N PHE A 55 3.75 14.30 1.15
CA PHE A 55 4.53 14.62 -0.04
C PHE A 55 4.39 16.07 -0.47
N ARG A 56 3.18 16.65 -0.40
CA ARG A 56 2.97 18.08 -0.67
C ARG A 56 3.81 18.95 0.26
N ALA A 57 3.75 18.71 1.57
CA ALA A 57 4.54 19.44 2.54
C ALA A 57 6.06 19.30 2.31
N SER A 58 6.50 18.10 1.91
CA SER A 58 7.92 17.83 1.61
C SER A 58 8.38 18.60 0.37
N ASN A 59 7.56 18.61 -0.69
CA ASN A 59 7.85 19.34 -1.92
C ASN A 59 7.89 20.86 -1.69
N ASP A 60 6.94 21.40 -0.93
CA ASP A 60 6.89 22.82 -0.60
C ASP A 60 8.12 23.25 0.21
N SER A 61 8.57 22.40 1.15
CA SER A 61 9.77 22.68 1.96
C SER A 61 11.07 22.71 1.12
N GLN A 62 11.13 21.95 0.03
CA GLN A 62 12.28 21.93 -0.89
C GLN A 62 12.31 23.13 -1.86
N LEU A 63 11.18 23.81 -2.07
CA LEU A 63 11.12 25.01 -2.92
C LEU A 63 11.53 26.29 -2.18
N VAL A 64 11.57 26.25 -0.84
CA VAL A 64 11.91 27.38 0.02
C VAL A 64 13.36 27.30 0.52
N SER A 65 14.06 26.18 0.25
CA SER A 65 15.51 25.99 0.48
C SER A 65 16.34 26.32 -0.74
#